data_AF-A0A9W8TJ33-F1
#
_entry.id   AF-A0A9W8TJ33-F1
#
_cell.length_a   1.000
_cell.length_b   1.000
_cell.length_c   1.000
_cell.angle_alpha   90.00
_cell.angle_beta   90.00
_cell.angle_gamma   90.00
#
_symmetry.space_group_name_H-M   'P 1'
#
loop_
_entity.id
_entity.type
_entity.pdbx_description
1 polymer ?
#
loop_
_entity_poly.entity_id
_entity_poly.type
_entity_poly.pdbx_seq_one_letter_code
_entity_poly.pdbx_strand_id
1 'polypeptide(L)'
;MSSHPVCCIAEMPVMILNRLLGQAYEGSKELVPNSEHELSVVAVADDGSGRLPNEATIPPLDDNFKPFVASSPEDAAKTIGSARYFAVLDQQSISDDSASLVSCQKDGSLASVRVMFKSVQSLLVALSVAAIGFGEITSIASSEGGVYGRAVQAHRKGAQAPRMRLGGEPSVLPHNDNTEDCVTTLGLEELGTNADILKQSQPIFAIAAVRAISFEWDCTNSLGTCNNACYAVNHGLAPGVLTYDSNPDNRNPRRTASGCNRTPCSNTGYSAWGNSCDEFPFASVQEGGTNAILRCVDSTENSSEGGQLGNFYKTISNGDQFDIFVRNFAGAGFCDNAAMANDGSEFRLVNGNFQNAKRRRGVEGVGVFIDAQARGTPIRLHQFEDHNGERLLSLNPHIKAEDVIGTQIWNGSNMTTIVKVI
;
A
#
# COMPACT_ATOMS: atom_id res chain seq x y z
N MET A 1 -19.27 19.71 7.57
CA MET A 1 -19.24 18.74 6.45
C MET A 1 -20.45 17.84 6.59
N SER A 2 -21.00 17.31 5.50
CA SER A 2 -22.13 16.36 5.60
C SER A 2 -21.60 15.00 6.02
N SER A 3 -22.02 14.49 7.17
CA SER A 3 -21.70 13.13 7.60
C SER A 3 -22.27 12.08 6.65
N HIS A 4 -21.55 10.97 6.49
CA HIS A 4 -21.96 9.82 5.70
C HIS A 4 -22.92 8.91 6.48
N PRO A 5 -24.11 8.60 5.93
CA PRO A 5 -25.09 7.77 6.63
C PRO A 5 -24.63 6.32 6.82
N VAL A 6 -24.99 5.75 7.97
CA VAL A 6 -24.91 4.33 8.27
C VAL A 6 -26.30 3.83 8.67
N CYS A 7 -26.84 2.87 7.92
CA CYS A 7 -28.15 2.27 8.16
C CYS A 7 -28.01 0.83 8.64
N CYS A 8 -28.90 0.39 9.51
CA CYS A 8 -29.03 -1.02 9.88
C CYS A 8 -30.20 -1.63 9.11
N ILE A 9 -30.04 -2.85 8.57
CA ILE A 9 -31.15 -3.67 8.04
C ILE A 9 -31.37 -4.95 8.84
N ALA A 10 -30.66 -5.08 9.96
CA ALA A 10 -30.86 -6.08 10.98
C ALA A 10 -30.61 -5.44 12.35
N GLU A 11 -31.12 -6.07 13.42
CA GLU A 11 -30.88 -5.63 14.79
C GLU A 11 -29.38 -5.68 15.11
N MET A 12 -28.76 -4.52 15.31
CA MET A 12 -27.32 -4.40 15.57
C MET A 12 -27.06 -4.17 17.07
N PRO A 13 -26.30 -5.05 17.74
CA PRO A 13 -25.83 -4.77 19.10
C PRO A 13 -25.00 -3.48 19.14
N VAL A 14 -25.17 -2.66 20.18
CA VAL A 14 -24.41 -1.40 20.37
C VAL A 14 -22.89 -1.61 20.30
N MET A 15 -22.40 -2.77 20.77
CA MET A 15 -21.00 -3.16 20.64
C MET A 15 -20.52 -3.23 19.17
N ILE A 16 -21.35 -3.70 18.24
CA ILE A 16 -21.01 -3.77 16.81
C ILE A 16 -20.98 -2.36 16.20
N LEU A 17 -21.92 -1.49 16.57
CA LEU A 17 -21.91 -0.08 16.15
C LEU A 17 -20.65 0.65 16.64
N ASN A 18 -20.30 0.48 17.92
CA ASN A 18 -19.06 1.03 18.49
C ASN A 18 -17.82 0.51 17.77
N ARG A 19 -17.80 -0.77 17.39
CA ARG A 19 -16.71 -1.39 16.65
C ARG A 19 -16.58 -0.81 15.24
N LEU A 20 -17.69 -0.66 14.50
CA LEU A 20 -17.71 0.02 13.21
C LEU A 20 -17.14 1.44 13.34
N LEU A 21 -17.72 2.26 14.22
CA LEU A 21 -17.35 3.67 14.37
C LEU A 21 -15.88 3.82 14.77
N GLY A 22 -15.40 3.00 15.71
CA GLY A 22 -14.01 3.00 16.15
C GLY A 22 -13.04 2.54 15.07
N GLN A 23 -13.28 1.38 14.44
CA GLN A 23 -12.39 0.85 13.40
C GLN A 23 -12.37 1.74 12.15
N ALA A 24 -13.52 2.24 11.71
CA ALA A 24 -13.59 3.14 10.55
C ALA A 24 -12.87 4.46 10.81
N TYR A 25 -12.99 5.00 12.02
CA TYR A 25 -12.26 6.21 12.43
C TYR A 25 -10.75 5.97 12.47
N GLU A 26 -10.28 4.92 13.14
CA GLU A 26 -8.84 4.63 13.21
C GLU A 26 -8.28 4.33 11.81
N GLY A 27 -8.98 3.55 10.98
CA GLY A 27 -8.56 3.29 9.61
C GLY A 27 -8.49 4.57 8.75
N SER A 28 -9.42 5.50 8.94
CA SER A 28 -9.38 6.83 8.32
C SER A 28 -8.20 7.66 8.81
N LYS A 29 -7.94 7.67 10.12
CA LYS A 29 -6.87 8.42 10.78
C LYS A 29 -5.48 7.91 10.41
N GLU A 30 -5.34 6.60 10.19
CA GLU A 30 -4.11 6.01 9.65
C GLU A 30 -3.83 6.45 8.19
N LEU A 31 -4.83 6.91 7.45
CA LEU A 31 -4.66 7.43 6.07
C LEU A 31 -4.50 8.95 6.06
N VAL A 32 -5.28 9.64 6.89
CA VAL A 32 -5.31 11.10 7.00
C VAL A 32 -5.20 11.47 8.48
N PRO A 33 -3.99 11.80 8.98
CA PRO A 33 -3.82 12.23 10.35
C PRO A 33 -4.74 13.40 10.69
N ASN A 34 -5.36 13.35 11.87
CA ASN A 34 -6.37 14.32 12.31
C ASN A 34 -7.70 14.28 11.52
N SER A 35 -8.03 13.18 10.83
CA SER A 35 -9.38 12.98 10.31
C SER A 35 -10.40 13.12 11.44
N GLU A 36 -11.53 13.77 11.17
CA GLU A 36 -12.67 13.84 12.08
C GLU A 36 -13.53 12.57 11.94
N HIS A 37 -14.50 12.40 12.84
CA HIS A 37 -15.55 11.40 12.64
C HIS A 37 -16.50 11.90 11.55
N GLU A 38 -16.76 11.05 10.56
CA GLU A 38 -17.65 11.41 9.44
C GLU A 38 -18.85 10.48 9.29
N LEU A 39 -18.96 9.42 10.09
CA LEU A 39 -20.09 8.48 10.02
C LEU A 39 -21.24 8.91 10.93
N SER A 40 -22.47 8.83 10.42
CA SER A 40 -23.70 9.09 11.17
C SER A 40 -24.64 7.90 11.13
N VAL A 41 -24.85 7.26 12.28
CA VAL A 41 -25.78 6.13 12.41
C VAL A 41 -27.22 6.67 12.45
N VAL A 42 -28.06 6.19 11.54
CA VAL A 42 -29.49 6.54 11.53
C VAL A 42 -30.14 5.99 12.79
N ALA A 43 -30.75 6.87 13.58
CA ALA A 43 -31.41 6.53 14.84
C ALA A 43 -32.93 6.56 14.70
N VAL A 44 -33.62 5.90 15.63
CA VAL A 44 -35.08 5.96 15.73
C VAL A 44 -35.49 7.31 16.35
N ALA A 45 -36.36 8.05 15.68
CA ALA A 45 -36.98 9.28 16.19
C ALA A 45 -38.15 8.97 17.14
N ASP A 46 -38.67 10.01 17.82
CA ASP A 46 -39.77 9.87 18.79
C ASP A 46 -41.06 9.28 18.19
N ASP A 47 -41.27 9.46 16.88
CA ASP A 47 -42.40 8.92 16.12
C ASP A 47 -42.14 7.52 15.55
N GLY A 48 -40.99 6.93 15.85
CA GLY A 48 -40.57 5.62 15.34
C GLY A 48 -39.95 5.66 13.93
N SER A 49 -39.89 6.81 13.28
CA SER A 49 -39.25 6.95 11.97
C SER A 49 -37.72 6.96 12.08
N GLY A 50 -37.03 6.64 10.98
CA GLY A 50 -35.59 6.78 10.91
C GLY A 50 -35.19 8.23 10.70
N ARG A 51 -34.27 8.74 11.53
CA ARG A 51 -33.74 10.10 11.41
C ARG A 51 -32.22 10.08 11.32
N LEU A 52 -31.69 10.67 10.26
CA LEU A 52 -30.26 10.93 10.12
C LEU A 52 -29.87 12.10 11.05
N PRO A 53 -28.91 11.93 11.97
CA PRO A 53 -28.37 13.03 12.77
C PRO A 53 -27.68 14.08 11.89
N ASN A 54 -27.68 15.33 12.35
CA ASN A 54 -26.98 16.43 11.68
C ASN A 54 -25.45 16.40 11.90
N GLU A 55 -24.99 15.59 12.84
CA GLU A 55 -23.60 15.48 13.27
C GLU A 55 -23.17 14.02 13.27
N ALA A 56 -21.87 13.78 13.10
CA ALA A 56 -21.29 12.45 13.17
C ALA A 56 -21.59 11.78 14.52
N THR A 57 -21.83 10.47 14.47
CA THR A 57 -22.06 9.66 15.66
C THR A 57 -20.72 9.31 16.31
N ILE A 58 -20.52 9.78 17.55
CA ILE A 58 -19.26 9.62 18.28
C ILE A 58 -19.35 8.44 19.26
N PRO A 59 -18.45 7.43 19.18
CA PRO A 59 -18.38 6.36 20.17
C PRO A 59 -17.72 6.84 21.49
N PRO A 60 -17.98 6.20 22.64
CA PRO A 60 -18.85 5.04 22.81
C PRO A 60 -20.33 5.42 22.86
N LEU A 61 -21.15 4.68 22.13
CA LEU A 61 -22.60 4.66 22.22
C LEU A 61 -23.04 3.96 23.51
N ASP A 62 -24.07 4.51 24.15
CA ASP A 62 -24.69 3.93 25.33
C ASP A 62 -25.69 2.81 24.98
N ASP A 63 -26.00 1.95 25.94
CA ASP A 63 -26.90 0.79 25.74
C ASP A 63 -28.36 1.18 25.41
N ASN A 64 -28.75 2.44 25.60
CA ASN A 64 -30.05 2.95 25.19
C ASN A 64 -30.05 3.50 23.76
N PHE A 65 -28.91 3.54 23.07
CA PHE A 65 -28.87 3.93 21.67
C PHE A 65 -29.64 2.91 20.82
N LYS A 66 -30.65 3.39 20.09
CA LYS A 66 -31.51 2.57 19.23
C LYS A 66 -31.27 2.91 17.76
N PRO A 67 -30.50 2.10 17.01
CA PRO A 67 -30.37 2.30 15.57
C PRO A 67 -31.73 2.07 14.90
N PHE A 68 -32.03 2.84 13.86
CA PHE A 68 -33.16 2.55 12.99
C PHE A 68 -32.84 1.31 12.15
N VAL A 69 -33.77 0.35 12.12
CA VAL A 69 -33.66 -0.89 11.35
C VAL A 69 -34.61 -0.83 10.16
N ALA A 70 -34.05 -0.64 8.97
CA ALA A 70 -34.79 -0.64 7.72
C ALA A 70 -35.08 -2.08 7.25
N SER A 71 -36.16 -2.28 6.48
CA SER A 71 -36.51 -3.61 5.95
C SER A 71 -35.59 -4.07 4.82
N SER A 72 -35.00 -3.13 4.09
CA SER A 72 -34.09 -3.40 2.97
C SER A 72 -33.14 -2.22 2.70
N PRO A 73 -32.10 -2.40 1.86
CA PRO A 73 -31.25 -1.29 1.42
C PRO A 73 -32.02 -0.18 0.68
N GLU A 74 -33.07 -0.51 -0.06
CA GLU A 74 -33.94 0.47 -0.74
C GLU A 74 -34.74 1.31 0.26
N ASP A 75 -35.24 0.70 1.33
CA ASP A 75 -35.91 1.43 2.40
C ASP A 75 -34.93 2.28 3.22
N ALA A 76 -33.70 1.80 3.40
CA ALA A 76 -32.61 2.59 3.97
C ALA A 76 -32.28 3.81 3.10
N ALA A 77 -32.20 3.65 1.76
CA ALA A 77 -31.94 4.73 0.82
C ALA A 77 -33.03 5.83 0.87
N LYS A 78 -34.32 5.44 1.01
CA LYS A 78 -35.42 6.41 1.21
C LYS A 78 -35.26 7.20 2.50
N THR A 79 -34.77 6.56 3.57
CA THR A 79 -34.62 7.16 4.91
C THR A 79 -33.52 8.22 4.94
N ILE A 80 -32.41 8.00 4.24
CA ILE A 80 -31.25 8.91 4.22
C ILE A 80 -31.39 10.06 3.20
N GLY A 81 -32.47 10.07 2.41
CA GLY A 81 -32.79 11.13 1.46
C GLY A 81 -31.83 11.19 0.27
N SER A 82 -31.16 12.34 0.11
CA SER A 82 -30.35 12.64 -1.09
C SER A 82 -28.91 12.13 -1.05
N ALA A 83 -28.54 11.37 -0.02
CA ALA A 83 -27.20 10.82 0.11
C ALA A 83 -26.89 9.85 -1.05
N ARG A 84 -25.85 10.15 -1.82
CA ARG A 84 -25.42 9.31 -2.96
C ARG A 84 -24.74 8.01 -2.52
N TYR A 85 -24.04 8.05 -1.40
CA TYR A 85 -23.30 6.92 -0.84
C TYR A 85 -23.60 6.78 0.64
N PHE A 86 -23.72 5.54 1.11
CA PHE A 86 -23.96 5.22 2.51
C PHE A 86 -23.47 3.81 2.83
N ALA A 87 -23.36 3.48 4.13
CA ALA A 87 -23.07 2.13 4.59
C ALA A 87 -24.33 1.44 5.11
N VAL A 88 -24.42 0.13 4.90
CA VAL A 88 -25.46 -0.75 5.43
C VAL A 88 -24.84 -1.84 6.30
N LEU A 89 -25.35 -1.98 7.51
CA LEU A 89 -25.07 -3.09 8.42
C LEU A 89 -26.18 -4.12 8.36
N ASP A 90 -25.82 -5.38 8.15
CA ASP A 90 -26.73 -6.51 8.07
C ASP A 90 -26.31 -7.64 9.00
N GLN A 91 -27.00 -8.78 8.94
CA GLN A 91 -26.71 -9.92 9.80
C GLN A 91 -25.25 -10.41 9.69
N GLN A 92 -24.63 -10.28 8.52
CA GLN A 92 -23.25 -10.70 8.30
C GLN A 92 -22.26 -9.75 9.01
N SER A 93 -22.58 -8.46 9.09
CA SER A 93 -21.77 -7.45 9.80
C SER A 93 -21.49 -7.78 11.27
N ILE A 94 -22.36 -8.56 11.92
CA ILE A 94 -22.18 -9.01 13.31
C ILE A 94 -21.01 -9.99 13.44
N SER A 95 -20.73 -10.75 12.36
CA SER A 95 -19.85 -11.91 12.40
C SER A 95 -18.45 -11.67 11.84
N ASP A 96 -18.31 -10.75 10.89
CA ASP A 96 -17.06 -10.61 10.12
C ASP A 96 -16.50 -9.19 10.03
N ASP A 97 -17.01 -8.27 10.88
CA ASP A 97 -16.58 -6.87 10.94
C ASP A 97 -16.58 -6.20 9.55
N SER A 98 -17.60 -6.48 8.74
CA SER A 98 -17.78 -5.90 7.40
C SER A 98 -19.11 -5.17 7.25
N ALA A 99 -19.17 -4.18 6.36
CA ALA A 99 -20.38 -3.45 5.99
C ALA A 99 -20.56 -3.46 4.46
N SER A 100 -21.79 -3.32 3.98
CA SER A 100 -22.03 -3.02 2.57
C SER A 100 -21.95 -1.52 2.34
N LEU A 101 -21.00 -1.05 1.53
CA LEU A 101 -21.10 0.28 0.93
C LEU A 101 -22.12 0.24 -0.19
N VAL A 102 -23.01 1.23 -0.24
CA VAL A 102 -24.09 1.32 -1.21
C VAL A 102 -23.96 2.63 -1.98
N SER A 103 -24.17 2.56 -3.29
CA SER A 103 -24.23 3.70 -4.22
C SER A 103 -25.63 3.80 -4.83
N CYS A 104 -26.27 4.94 -4.64
CA CYS A 104 -27.53 5.30 -5.32
C CYS A 104 -27.22 5.78 -6.74
N GLN A 105 -27.70 5.05 -7.75
CA GLN A 105 -27.55 5.43 -9.15
C GLN A 105 -28.63 6.44 -9.57
N LYS A 106 -28.41 7.11 -10.70
CA LYS A 106 -29.34 8.13 -11.22
C LYS A 106 -30.71 7.56 -11.61
N ASP A 107 -30.75 6.28 -11.98
CA ASP A 107 -31.98 5.56 -12.32
C ASP A 107 -32.71 5.02 -11.08
N GLY A 108 -32.20 5.32 -9.87
CA GLY A 108 -32.73 4.82 -8.60
C GLY A 108 -32.28 3.40 -8.26
N SER A 109 -31.52 2.72 -9.12
CA SER A 109 -30.93 1.43 -8.79
C SER A 109 -29.84 1.57 -7.73
N LEU A 110 -29.64 0.50 -6.96
CA LEU A 110 -28.59 0.43 -5.94
C LEU A 110 -27.49 -0.51 -6.40
N ALA A 111 -26.25 -0.06 -6.27
CA ALA A 111 -25.07 -0.93 -6.35
C ALA A 111 -24.48 -1.08 -4.95
N SER A 112 -23.97 -2.26 -4.62
CA SER A 112 -23.33 -2.49 -3.32
C SER A 112 -22.02 -3.25 -3.43
N VAL A 113 -21.11 -3.00 -2.50
CA VAL A 113 -19.84 -3.73 -2.34
C VAL A 113 -19.56 -3.92 -0.85
N ARG A 114 -19.14 -5.12 -0.45
CA ARG A 114 -18.79 -5.40 0.94
C ARG A 114 -17.38 -4.93 1.24
N VAL A 115 -17.20 -4.26 2.37
CA VAL A 115 -15.91 -3.72 2.81
C VAL A 115 -15.70 -3.98 4.30
N MET A 116 -14.46 -4.12 4.73
CA MET A 116 -14.14 -4.20 6.16
C MET A 116 -14.47 -2.88 6.87
N PHE A 117 -14.91 -2.94 8.14
CA PHE A 117 -15.25 -1.76 8.95
C PHE A 117 -14.15 -0.69 8.92
N LYS A 118 -12.88 -1.10 9.04
CA LYS A 118 -11.72 -0.20 8.98
C LYS A 118 -11.65 0.68 7.73
N SER A 119 -12.28 0.27 6.63
CA SER A 119 -12.23 0.98 5.34
C SER A 119 -13.48 1.81 5.05
N VAL A 120 -14.54 1.72 5.87
CA VAL A 120 -15.84 2.33 5.58
C VAL A 120 -15.76 3.85 5.46
N GLN A 121 -15.20 4.53 6.47
CA GLN A 121 -15.14 5.99 6.47
C GLN A 121 -14.26 6.51 5.33
N SER A 122 -13.03 6.01 5.20
CA SER A 122 -12.10 6.49 4.17
C SER A 122 -12.64 6.32 2.75
N LEU A 123 -13.34 5.21 2.47
CA LEU A 123 -13.94 4.99 1.15
C LEU A 123 -15.15 5.89 0.90
N LEU A 124 -16.01 6.13 1.89
CA LEU A 124 -17.14 7.05 1.74
C LEU A 124 -16.67 8.50 1.51
N VAL A 125 -15.63 8.92 2.23
CA VAL A 125 -14.97 10.21 2.02
C VAL A 125 -14.40 10.28 0.60
N ALA A 126 -13.61 9.28 0.20
CA ALA A 126 -13.00 9.24 -1.13
C ALA A 126 -14.03 9.24 -2.27
N LEU A 127 -15.14 8.51 -2.12
CA LEU A 127 -16.26 8.51 -3.06
C LEU A 127 -16.94 9.88 -3.15
N SER A 128 -17.10 10.58 -2.01
CA SER A 128 -17.76 11.88 -1.95
C SER A 128 -16.97 13.01 -2.61
N VAL A 129 -15.64 12.93 -2.54
CA VAL A 129 -14.72 13.86 -3.21
C VAL A 129 -14.29 13.38 -4.60
N ALA A 130 -14.87 12.27 -5.09
CA ALA A 130 -14.57 11.65 -6.38
C ALA A 130 -13.09 11.28 -6.58
N ALA A 131 -12.38 10.93 -5.50
CA ALA A 131 -11.00 10.46 -5.55
C ALA A 131 -10.89 8.98 -6.01
N ILE A 132 -11.95 8.19 -5.80
CA ILE A 132 -12.05 6.80 -6.26
C ILE A 132 -13.45 6.54 -6.85
N GLY A 133 -13.55 5.67 -7.84
CA GLY A 133 -14.83 5.26 -8.40
C GLY A 133 -15.46 4.08 -7.67
N PHE A 134 -16.79 4.02 -7.57
CA PHE A 134 -17.47 2.87 -6.95
C PHE A 134 -17.17 1.55 -7.69
N GLY A 135 -17.10 1.58 -9.03
CA GLY A 135 -16.72 0.41 -9.84
C GLY A 135 -15.29 -0.08 -9.61
N GLU A 136 -14.37 0.83 -9.26
CA GLU A 136 -13.00 0.49 -8.89
C GLU A 136 -12.95 -0.27 -7.56
N ILE A 137 -13.70 0.20 -6.55
CA ILE A 137 -13.85 -0.49 -5.26
C ILE A 137 -14.43 -1.90 -5.49
N THR A 138 -15.46 -2.04 -6.32
CA THR A 138 -16.05 -3.35 -6.66
C THR A 138 -15.05 -4.28 -7.33
N SER A 139 -14.22 -3.76 -8.25
CA SER A 139 -13.18 -4.53 -8.93
C SER A 139 -12.15 -5.07 -7.93
N ILE A 140 -11.67 -4.22 -7.02
CA ILE A 140 -10.70 -4.60 -5.98
C ILE A 140 -11.32 -5.62 -5.01
N ALA A 141 -12.55 -5.38 -4.53
CA ALA A 141 -13.23 -6.34 -3.66
C ALA A 141 -13.35 -7.71 -4.33
N SER A 142 -13.65 -7.74 -5.63
CA SER A 142 -13.77 -8.98 -6.40
C SER A 142 -12.45 -9.76 -6.50
N SER A 143 -11.32 -9.07 -6.64
CA SER A 143 -9.99 -9.72 -6.64
C SER A 143 -9.55 -10.17 -5.25
N GLU A 144 -10.11 -9.60 -4.18
CA GLU A 144 -9.81 -9.91 -2.77
C GLU A 144 -10.76 -10.94 -2.14
N GLY A 145 -11.52 -11.68 -2.95
CA GLY A 145 -12.46 -12.70 -2.45
C GLY A 145 -13.83 -12.15 -2.03
N GLY A 146 -14.22 -11.01 -2.61
CA GLY A 146 -15.55 -10.41 -2.50
C GLY A 146 -15.70 -9.36 -1.40
N VAL A 147 -14.64 -9.05 -0.64
CA VAL A 147 -14.67 -8.05 0.44
C VAL A 147 -13.45 -7.16 0.36
N TYR A 148 -13.65 -5.85 0.16
CA TYR A 148 -12.57 -4.88 0.11
C TYR A 148 -11.86 -4.78 1.46
N GLY A 149 -10.53 -4.80 1.44
CA GLY A 149 -9.68 -4.60 2.61
C GLY A 149 -9.56 -5.84 3.50
N ARG A 150 -10.10 -6.98 3.05
CA ARG A 150 -9.87 -8.28 3.67
C ARG A 150 -8.47 -8.74 3.27
N ALA A 151 -7.63 -9.08 4.25
CA ALA A 151 -6.35 -9.69 3.97
C ALA A 151 -6.60 -10.97 3.15
N VAL A 152 -6.05 -11.03 1.94
CA VAL A 152 -6.21 -12.19 1.05
C VAL A 152 -5.70 -13.41 1.80
N GLN A 153 -6.59 -14.37 2.12
CA GLN A 153 -6.16 -15.65 2.66
C GLN A 153 -5.16 -16.24 1.67
N ALA A 154 -3.92 -16.43 2.12
CA ALA A 154 -2.82 -16.93 1.31
C ALA A 154 -3.31 -18.07 0.41
N HIS A 155 -3.31 -17.85 -0.90
CA HIS A 155 -3.79 -18.83 -1.87
C HIS A 155 -3.17 -20.20 -1.56
N ARG A 156 -4.02 -21.21 -1.34
CA ARG A 156 -3.58 -22.60 -1.19
C ARG A 156 -2.69 -22.95 -2.38
N LYS A 157 -1.43 -23.29 -2.09
CA LYS A 157 -0.44 -23.75 -3.07
C LYS A 157 -1.02 -24.85 -3.97
N GLY A 158 -0.98 -24.61 -5.27
CA GLY A 158 -0.85 -25.66 -6.29
C GLY A 158 -2.15 -26.32 -6.76
N ALA A 159 -2.78 -25.72 -7.76
CA ALA A 159 -3.36 -26.50 -8.85
C ALA A 159 -2.60 -26.15 -10.14
N GLN A 160 -2.28 -27.17 -10.93
CA GLN A 160 -1.56 -27.05 -12.18
C GLN A 160 -2.36 -26.18 -13.16
N ALA A 161 -1.76 -25.10 -13.66
CA ALA A 161 -2.41 -24.18 -14.58
C ALA A 161 -2.90 -24.93 -15.84
N PRO A 162 -4.18 -24.78 -16.24
CA PRO A 162 -4.67 -25.35 -17.48
C PRO A 162 -3.91 -24.78 -18.68
N ARG A 163 -3.50 -25.63 -19.63
CA ARG A 163 -2.86 -25.20 -20.87
C ARG A 163 -3.85 -24.39 -21.71
N MET A 164 -3.55 -23.11 -21.93
CA MET A 164 -4.27 -22.28 -22.89
C MET A 164 -4.02 -22.78 -24.32
N ARG A 165 -5.09 -23.08 -25.05
CA ARG A 165 -5.06 -23.21 -26.52
C ARG A 165 -5.29 -21.83 -27.12
N LEU A 166 -4.31 -21.34 -27.87
CA LEU A 166 -4.43 -20.18 -28.74
C LEU A 166 -5.10 -20.61 -30.06
N GLY A 167 -6.21 -19.96 -30.42
CA GLY A 167 -6.82 -20.03 -31.75
C GLY A 167 -8.30 -20.36 -31.75
N GLY A 168 -9.14 -19.33 -31.88
CA GLY A 168 -10.56 -19.41 -32.19
C GLY A 168 -11.12 -18.02 -32.44
N GLU A 169 -11.42 -17.72 -33.71
CA GLU A 169 -12.02 -16.46 -34.19
C GLU A 169 -13.35 -16.14 -33.49
N PRO A 170 -13.69 -14.85 -33.31
CA PRO A 170 -14.97 -14.45 -32.76
C PRO A 170 -16.07 -14.51 -33.83
N SER A 171 -17.08 -15.36 -33.59
CA SER A 171 -18.35 -15.37 -34.30
C SER A 171 -19.24 -14.21 -33.83
N VAL A 172 -19.68 -13.41 -34.81
CA VAL A 172 -20.64 -12.31 -34.70
C VAL A 172 -22.01 -12.80 -34.19
N LEU A 173 -22.59 -12.09 -33.23
CA LEU A 173 -24.02 -12.17 -32.89
C LEU A 173 -24.67 -10.77 -32.94
N PRO A 174 -25.97 -10.69 -33.28
CA PRO A 174 -26.61 -9.45 -33.70
C PRO A 174 -27.13 -8.59 -32.55
N HIS A 175 -27.09 -7.29 -32.80
CA HIS A 175 -27.70 -6.21 -32.05
C HIS A 175 -29.22 -6.24 -32.20
N ASN A 176 -29.96 -6.21 -31.09
CA ASN A 176 -31.39 -5.90 -31.04
C ASN A 176 -31.60 -4.98 -29.84
N ASP A 177 -31.80 -3.68 -30.10
CA ASP A 177 -32.30 -2.73 -29.11
C ASP A 177 -33.61 -2.14 -29.64
N ASN A 178 -34.70 -2.57 -29.01
CA ASN A 178 -35.94 -1.82 -28.91
C ASN A 178 -35.92 -1.13 -27.55
N THR A 179 -35.85 0.19 -27.52
CA THR A 179 -36.19 0.97 -26.32
C THR A 179 -37.20 2.04 -26.72
N GLU A 180 -38.42 1.83 -26.23
CA GLU A 180 -39.49 2.83 -26.22
C GLU A 180 -39.30 3.81 -25.05
N ASP A 181 -39.80 5.01 -25.29
CA ASP A 181 -39.86 6.18 -24.42
C ASP A 181 -40.39 5.91 -23.00
N CYS A 182 -39.82 6.62 -22.03
CA CYS A 182 -40.63 7.17 -20.95
C CYS A 182 -40.13 8.55 -20.50
N VAL A 183 -40.91 9.55 -20.90
CA VAL A 183 -40.86 10.95 -20.47
C VAL A 183 -41.27 11.04 -19.00
N THR A 184 -40.52 11.79 -18.19
CA THR A 184 -41.09 12.40 -16.99
C THR A 184 -40.59 13.81 -16.81
N THR A 185 -41.57 14.71 -16.82
CA THR A 185 -41.52 16.16 -16.70
C THR A 185 -41.01 16.60 -15.32
N LEU A 186 -40.03 17.49 -15.28
CA LEU A 186 -39.78 18.34 -14.09
C LEU A 186 -39.82 19.80 -14.52
N GLY A 187 -40.76 20.52 -13.89
CA GLY A 187 -40.96 21.95 -14.05
C GLY A 187 -39.81 22.75 -13.47
N LEU A 188 -39.34 23.71 -14.25
CA LEU A 188 -38.48 24.80 -13.83
C LEU A 188 -39.38 25.95 -13.35
N GLU A 189 -39.34 26.26 -12.06
CA GLU A 189 -39.75 27.57 -11.55
C GLU A 189 -38.50 28.38 -11.21
N GLU A 190 -38.54 29.63 -11.66
CA GLU A 190 -37.53 30.67 -11.55
C GLU A 190 -37.29 31.11 -10.10
N LEU A 191 -36.03 31.30 -9.72
CA LEU A 191 -35.68 32.17 -8.59
C LEU A 191 -34.47 33.04 -8.93
N GLY A 192 -34.78 34.31 -9.22
CA GLY A 192 -34.31 35.45 -8.44
C GLY A 192 -32.81 35.58 -8.19
N THR A 193 -32.18 36.47 -8.94
CA THR A 193 -30.88 37.08 -8.65
C THR A 193 -30.91 37.82 -7.31
N ASN A 194 -29.96 37.54 -6.42
CA ASN A 194 -29.41 38.54 -5.50
C ASN A 194 -27.94 38.23 -5.19
N ALA A 195 -27.15 39.28 -5.30
CA ALA A 195 -25.71 39.32 -5.07
C ALA A 195 -25.36 39.39 -3.57
N ASP A 196 -24.07 39.28 -3.30
CA ASP A 196 -23.34 39.62 -2.08
C ASP A 196 -23.37 38.65 -0.89
N ILE A 197 -22.47 37.66 -0.91
CA ILE A 197 -21.71 37.27 0.30
C ILE A 197 -20.27 36.92 -0.10
N LEU A 198 -19.33 37.80 0.27
CA LEU A 198 -17.90 37.53 0.36
C LEU A 198 -17.65 36.44 1.42
N LYS A 199 -17.19 35.26 1.01
CA LYS A 199 -16.47 34.33 1.88
C LYS A 199 -15.13 33.96 1.24
N GLN A 200 -14.06 34.35 1.93
CA GLN A 200 -12.71 33.89 1.70
C GLN A 200 -12.68 32.36 1.63
N SER A 201 -12.49 31.82 0.42
CA SER A 201 -12.06 30.45 0.21
C SER A 201 -10.56 30.38 0.51
N GLN A 202 -10.21 29.87 1.69
CA GLN A 202 -8.86 29.36 1.91
C GLN A 202 -8.71 28.08 1.07
N PRO A 203 -7.63 27.92 0.30
CA PRO A 203 -7.38 26.69 -0.42
C PRO A 203 -7.13 25.56 0.59
N ILE A 204 -8.03 24.57 0.60
CA ILE A 204 -7.82 23.32 1.31
C ILE A 204 -6.74 22.58 0.52
N PHE A 205 -5.50 22.68 0.99
CA PHE A 205 -4.44 21.77 0.57
C PHE A 205 -4.75 20.40 1.17
N ALA A 206 -5.42 19.53 0.41
CA ALA A 206 -5.47 18.12 0.70
C ALA A 206 -4.05 17.56 0.49
N ILE A 207 -3.25 17.54 1.56
CA ILE A 207 -2.00 16.81 1.58
C ILE A 207 -2.39 15.34 1.70
N ALA A 208 -2.48 14.64 0.57
CA ALA A 208 -2.54 13.19 0.57
C ALA A 208 -1.24 12.69 1.24
N ALA A 209 -1.35 12.18 2.46
CA ALA A 209 -0.27 11.42 3.06
C ALA A 209 -0.16 10.13 2.25
N VAL A 210 0.77 10.11 1.29
CA VAL A 210 1.11 8.90 0.55
C VAL A 210 1.66 7.94 1.60
N ARG A 211 0.91 6.88 1.92
CA ARG A 211 1.45 5.77 2.73
C ARG A 211 2.66 5.23 1.97
N ALA A 212 3.84 5.30 2.60
CA ALA A 212 5.05 4.74 2.02
C ALA A 212 4.88 3.22 1.93
N ILE A 213 4.76 2.70 0.72
CA ILE A 213 4.76 1.27 0.45
C ILE A 213 6.09 0.72 0.98
N SER A 214 6.07 -0.39 1.70
CA SER A 214 7.26 -0.91 2.37
C SER A 214 7.46 -2.38 2.07
N PHE A 215 8.69 -2.75 1.72
CA PHE A 215 9.16 -4.12 1.57
C PHE A 215 9.91 -4.55 2.83
N GLU A 216 9.36 -5.50 3.59
CA GLU A 216 10.11 -6.15 4.66
C GLU A 216 10.88 -7.36 4.08
N TRP A 217 12.21 -7.33 4.24
CA TRP A 217 13.12 -8.34 3.75
C TRP A 217 13.68 -9.16 4.91
N ASP A 218 13.33 -10.44 4.97
CA ASP A 218 13.86 -11.39 5.94
C ASP A 218 15.22 -11.94 5.47
N CYS A 219 16.27 -11.55 6.18
CA CYS A 219 17.65 -11.92 5.87
C CYS A 219 18.03 -13.34 6.30
N THR A 220 17.15 -14.11 6.97
CA THR A 220 17.47 -15.46 7.50
C THR A 220 18.11 -16.38 6.47
N ASN A 221 17.61 -16.35 5.22
CA ASN A 221 18.14 -17.15 4.11
C ASN A 221 18.68 -16.26 2.99
N SER A 222 19.06 -15.01 3.28
CA SER A 222 19.55 -14.05 2.29
C SER A 222 20.57 -13.07 2.90
N LEU A 223 21.41 -13.57 3.82
CA LEU A 223 22.34 -12.74 4.59
C LEU A 223 23.32 -11.99 3.68
N GLY A 224 23.93 -12.65 2.70
CA GLY A 224 24.90 -12.02 1.80
C GLY A 224 24.29 -10.88 0.99
N THR A 225 23.04 -11.02 0.55
CA THR A 225 22.39 -9.99 -0.27
C THR A 225 21.84 -8.84 0.56
N CYS A 226 21.29 -9.10 1.75
CA CYS A 226 21.02 -8.06 2.74
C CYS A 226 22.29 -7.26 3.07
N ASN A 227 23.43 -7.95 3.24
CA ASN A 227 24.71 -7.33 3.54
C ASN A 227 25.17 -6.39 2.41
N ASN A 228 24.98 -6.78 1.15
CA ASN A 228 25.27 -5.94 -0.03
C ASN A 228 24.42 -4.66 -0.04
N ALA A 229 23.10 -4.80 0.17
CA ALA A 229 22.18 -3.66 0.22
C ALA A 229 22.54 -2.68 1.36
N CYS A 230 22.79 -3.21 2.57
CA CYS A 230 23.25 -2.40 3.71
C CYS A 230 24.57 -1.68 3.40
N TYR A 231 25.55 -2.35 2.79
CA TYR A 231 26.80 -1.69 2.39
C TYR A 231 26.53 -0.53 1.41
N ALA A 232 25.75 -0.78 0.36
CA ALA A 232 25.45 0.19 -0.69
C ALA A 232 24.78 1.45 -0.12
N VAL A 233 23.82 1.28 0.78
CA VAL A 233 23.09 2.41 1.40
C VAL A 233 23.92 3.11 2.47
N ASN A 234 24.54 2.38 3.41
CA ASN A 234 25.33 2.96 4.51
C ASN A 234 26.46 3.87 4.02
N HIS A 235 27.01 3.53 2.85
CA HIS A 235 28.09 4.26 2.21
C HIS A 235 27.61 5.31 1.18
N GLY A 236 26.30 5.54 1.06
CA GLY A 236 25.70 6.51 0.14
C GLY A 236 26.00 6.21 -1.33
N LEU A 237 26.11 4.92 -1.68
CA LEU A 237 26.37 4.44 -3.03
C LEU A 237 25.08 4.08 -3.79
N ALA A 238 23.99 3.86 -3.06
CA ALA A 238 22.65 3.57 -3.59
C ALA A 238 21.59 4.30 -2.75
N PRO A 239 20.42 4.63 -3.34
CA PRO A 239 19.30 5.17 -2.59
C PRO A 239 18.63 4.10 -1.71
N GLY A 240 17.97 4.56 -0.65
CA GLY A 240 17.20 3.72 0.28
C GLY A 240 15.72 3.52 -0.07
N VAL A 241 15.21 4.35 -0.97
CA VAL A 241 13.86 4.28 -1.55
C VAL A 241 14.00 3.90 -3.01
N LEU A 242 13.25 2.91 -3.46
CA LEU A 242 13.33 2.40 -4.83
C LEU A 242 11.98 2.54 -5.54
N THR A 243 12.02 2.64 -6.87
CA THR A 243 10.83 2.77 -7.70
C THR A 243 10.63 1.50 -8.53
N TYR A 244 9.53 0.78 -8.33
CA TYR A 244 9.27 -0.47 -9.03
C TYR A 244 9.08 -0.26 -10.53
N ASP A 245 9.75 -1.10 -11.32
CA ASP A 245 9.55 -1.19 -12.76
C ASP A 245 9.01 -2.57 -13.11
N SER A 246 7.73 -2.61 -13.45
CA SER A 246 7.04 -3.86 -13.79
C SER A 246 7.43 -4.40 -15.16
N ASN A 247 8.08 -3.60 -16.02
CA ASN A 247 8.46 -4.04 -17.36
C ASN A 247 9.62 -5.04 -17.31
N PRO A 248 9.41 -6.32 -17.64
CA PRO A 248 10.46 -7.32 -17.59
C PRO A 248 11.59 -7.07 -18.61
N ASP A 249 11.30 -6.35 -19.70
CA ASP A 249 12.28 -6.07 -20.77
C ASP A 249 13.41 -5.15 -20.29
N ASN A 250 13.17 -4.36 -19.23
CA ASN A 250 14.18 -3.48 -18.66
C ASN A 250 15.18 -4.21 -17.75
N ARG A 251 14.85 -5.42 -17.26
CA ARG A 251 15.65 -6.13 -16.25
C ARG A 251 16.99 -6.63 -16.82
N ASN A 252 16.98 -7.26 -18.00
CA ASN A 252 18.20 -7.78 -18.63
C ASN A 252 19.17 -6.68 -19.08
N PRO A 253 18.71 -5.55 -19.68
CA PRO A 253 19.55 -4.38 -19.89
C PRO A 253 20.19 -3.85 -18.61
N ARG A 254 19.43 -3.75 -17.50
CA ARG A 254 19.98 -3.33 -16.20
C ARG A 254 21.03 -4.30 -15.69
N ARG A 255 20.80 -5.61 -15.71
CA ARG A 255 21.82 -6.64 -15.38
C ARG A 255 23.09 -6.55 -16.22
N THR A 256 22.93 -6.15 -17.48
CA THR A 256 24.07 -5.96 -18.39
C THR A 256 24.84 -4.69 -18.04
N ALA A 257 24.12 -3.62 -17.72
CA ALA A 257 24.68 -2.33 -17.34
C ALA A 257 25.35 -2.35 -15.95
N SER A 258 24.79 -3.09 -14.98
CA SER A 258 25.42 -3.33 -13.68
C SER A 258 26.69 -4.16 -13.80
N GLY A 259 26.71 -5.07 -14.78
CA GLY A 259 27.81 -5.99 -15.05
C GLY A 259 27.53 -7.41 -14.60
N CYS A 260 26.39 -7.68 -13.97
CA CYS A 260 26.02 -9.00 -13.47
C CYS A 260 25.97 -10.07 -14.58
N ASN A 261 25.49 -9.72 -15.78
CA ASN A 261 25.49 -10.62 -16.96
C ASN A 261 26.90 -10.96 -17.50
N ARG A 262 27.96 -10.31 -17.01
CA ARG A 262 29.36 -10.66 -17.36
C ARG A 262 29.94 -11.75 -16.45
N THR A 263 29.07 -12.36 -15.63
CA THR A 263 29.36 -13.52 -14.76
C THR A 263 30.53 -13.31 -13.80
N PRO A 264 30.60 -12.19 -13.03
CA PRO A 264 31.73 -11.90 -12.14
C PRO A 264 31.99 -13.02 -11.12
N CYS A 265 30.95 -13.73 -10.72
CA CYS A 265 31.01 -14.79 -9.71
C CYS A 265 31.52 -16.14 -10.24
N SER A 266 31.91 -16.23 -11.51
CA SER A 266 32.57 -17.41 -12.08
C SER A 266 33.91 -17.12 -12.76
N ASN A 267 34.16 -15.87 -13.18
CA ASN A 267 35.32 -15.52 -13.99
C ASN A 267 36.22 -14.43 -13.37
N THR A 268 35.99 -14.06 -12.11
CA THR A 268 36.84 -13.13 -11.37
C THR A 268 37.19 -13.65 -9.97
N GLY A 269 38.05 -12.93 -9.26
CA GLY A 269 38.37 -13.21 -7.86
C GLY A 269 37.18 -13.05 -6.89
N TYR A 270 36.09 -12.38 -7.27
CA TYR A 270 34.91 -12.24 -6.40
C TYR A 270 34.14 -13.56 -6.23
N SER A 271 34.40 -14.56 -7.07
CA SER A 271 33.86 -15.93 -6.93
C SER A 271 34.19 -16.59 -5.59
N ALA A 272 35.19 -16.09 -4.86
CA ALA A 272 35.51 -16.55 -3.50
C ALA A 272 34.37 -16.32 -2.49
N TRP A 273 33.44 -15.40 -2.76
CA TRP A 273 32.34 -15.03 -1.87
C TRP A 273 31.02 -15.74 -2.20
N GLY A 274 30.92 -16.31 -3.40
CA GLY A 274 29.69 -16.93 -3.87
C GLY A 274 29.70 -17.20 -5.36
N ASN A 275 28.69 -17.90 -5.83
CA ASN A 275 28.54 -18.35 -7.22
C ASN A 275 27.42 -17.62 -7.98
N SER A 276 26.66 -16.77 -7.29
CA SER A 276 25.57 -15.98 -7.87
C SER A 276 25.84 -14.50 -7.68
N CYS A 277 25.53 -13.71 -8.69
CA CYS A 277 25.73 -12.27 -8.65
C CYS A 277 24.44 -11.60 -8.14
N ASP A 278 24.56 -10.93 -7.01
CA ASP A 278 23.55 -10.03 -6.45
C ASP A 278 23.84 -8.58 -6.87
N GLU A 279 22.79 -7.77 -7.01
CA GLU A 279 22.87 -6.38 -7.44
C GLU A 279 21.93 -5.46 -6.64
N PHE A 280 22.49 -4.40 -6.06
CA PHE A 280 21.72 -3.36 -5.40
C PHE A 280 22.07 -1.96 -5.94
N PRO A 281 21.10 -1.15 -6.42
CA PRO A 281 19.66 -1.47 -6.52
C PRO A 281 19.33 -2.58 -7.52
N PHE A 282 18.20 -3.25 -7.28
CA PHE A 282 17.75 -4.41 -8.05
C PHE A 282 17.50 -4.08 -9.53
N ALA A 283 17.68 -5.04 -10.44
CA ALA A 283 17.33 -4.85 -11.85
C ALA A 283 15.81 -4.63 -12.11
N SER A 284 14.96 -4.96 -11.14
CA SER A 284 13.50 -4.74 -11.16
C SER A 284 13.07 -3.34 -10.72
N VAL A 285 14.01 -2.44 -10.40
CA VAL A 285 13.69 -1.05 -10.03
C VAL A 285 14.33 -0.05 -11.00
N GLN A 286 13.81 1.18 -11.05
CA GLN A 286 14.29 2.20 -11.97
C GLN A 286 15.74 2.64 -11.68
N GLU A 287 16.13 2.59 -10.42
CA GLU A 287 17.46 2.95 -9.91
C GLU A 287 18.52 1.86 -10.19
N GLY A 288 18.10 0.68 -10.65
CA GLY A 288 18.99 -0.44 -10.95
C GLY A 288 19.81 -0.25 -12.22
N GLY A 289 20.82 -1.11 -12.39
CA GLY A 289 21.68 -1.14 -13.57
C GLY A 289 23.01 -0.42 -13.37
N THR A 290 23.31 0.59 -14.17
CA THR A 290 24.62 1.26 -14.16
C THR A 290 24.98 1.76 -12.75
N ASN A 291 26.19 1.46 -12.29
CA ASN A 291 26.71 1.77 -10.96
C ASN A 291 26.08 1.02 -9.77
N ALA A 292 25.18 0.06 -10.00
CA ALA A 292 24.74 -0.84 -8.93
C ALA A 292 25.95 -1.50 -8.25
N ILE A 293 25.83 -1.67 -6.93
CA ILE A 293 26.81 -2.40 -6.14
C ILE A 293 26.49 -3.88 -6.24
N LEU A 294 27.51 -4.64 -6.62
CA LEU A 294 27.45 -6.06 -6.82
C LEU A 294 28.13 -6.78 -5.66
N ARG A 295 27.59 -7.94 -5.30
CA ARG A 295 28.25 -8.91 -4.43
C ARG A 295 28.05 -10.31 -4.99
N CYS A 296 29.08 -11.15 -4.88
CA CYS A 296 28.91 -12.58 -5.13
C CYS A 296 28.41 -13.24 -3.85
N VAL A 297 27.30 -13.95 -3.96
CA VAL A 297 26.59 -14.61 -2.85
C VAL A 297 26.29 -16.06 -3.21
N ASP A 298 25.87 -16.86 -2.23
CA ASP A 298 25.38 -18.19 -2.53
C ASP A 298 24.09 -18.11 -3.37
N SER A 299 23.99 -18.95 -4.40
CA SER A 299 22.81 -18.98 -5.28
C SER A 299 21.48 -19.24 -4.55
N THR A 300 21.50 -19.95 -3.42
CA THR A 300 20.32 -20.18 -2.58
C THR A 300 19.87 -18.91 -1.87
N GLU A 301 20.82 -18.06 -1.46
CA GLU A 301 20.52 -16.75 -0.85
C GLU A 301 19.87 -15.81 -1.85
N ASN A 302 20.47 -15.66 -3.03
CA ASN A 302 19.92 -14.81 -4.09
C ASN A 302 18.54 -15.31 -4.57
N SER A 303 18.34 -16.64 -4.57
CA SER A 303 17.02 -17.22 -4.87
C SER A 303 15.98 -16.92 -3.79
N SER A 304 16.38 -16.89 -2.52
CA SER A 304 15.49 -16.55 -1.40
C SER A 304 15.03 -15.09 -1.49
N GLU A 305 15.97 -14.16 -1.68
CA GLU A 305 15.66 -12.76 -1.94
C GLU A 305 14.72 -12.59 -3.13
N GLY A 306 15.07 -13.18 -4.28
CA GLY A 306 14.26 -13.06 -5.49
C GLY A 306 12.83 -13.59 -5.30
N GLY A 307 12.65 -14.61 -4.46
CA GLY A 307 11.33 -15.12 -4.07
C GLY A 307 10.54 -14.12 -3.20
N GLN A 308 11.19 -13.48 -2.23
CA GLN A 308 10.58 -12.45 -1.38
C GLN A 308 10.18 -11.21 -2.19
N LEU A 309 11.11 -10.66 -2.97
CA LEU A 309 10.86 -9.53 -3.88
C LEU A 309 9.75 -9.84 -4.88
N GLY A 310 9.79 -11.02 -5.50
CA GLY A 310 8.78 -11.45 -6.46
C GLY A 310 7.37 -11.57 -5.86
N ASN A 311 7.25 -11.86 -4.56
CA ASN A 311 5.96 -11.84 -3.87
C ASN A 311 5.53 -10.42 -3.51
N PHE A 312 6.46 -9.58 -3.04
CA PHE A 312 6.19 -8.18 -2.77
C PHE A 312 5.72 -7.42 -4.04
N TYR A 313 6.37 -7.64 -5.18
CA TYR A 313 5.99 -7.00 -6.45
C TYR A 313 4.59 -7.35 -6.97
N LYS A 314 3.94 -8.39 -6.45
CA LYS A 314 2.53 -8.69 -6.78
C LYS A 314 1.56 -7.76 -6.06
N THR A 315 2.03 -7.03 -5.05
CA THR A 315 1.22 -6.15 -4.20
C THR A 315 1.33 -4.68 -4.59
N ILE A 316 2.19 -4.34 -5.55
CA ILE A 316 2.48 -2.96 -5.95
C ILE A 316 2.43 -2.80 -7.46
N SER A 317 2.20 -1.57 -7.92
CA SER A 317 2.06 -1.18 -9.31
C SER A 317 3.36 -0.60 -9.88
N ASN A 318 3.43 -0.57 -11.21
CA ASN A 318 4.54 0.09 -11.89
C ASN A 318 4.64 1.56 -11.49
N GLY A 319 5.84 2.02 -11.14
CA GLY A 319 6.08 3.41 -10.71
C GLY A 319 5.86 3.65 -9.22
N ASP A 320 5.33 2.68 -8.47
CA ASP A 320 5.23 2.79 -7.02
C ASP A 320 6.63 2.88 -6.40
N GLN A 321 6.78 3.83 -5.48
CA GLN A 321 7.98 3.96 -4.65
C GLN A 321 7.82 3.17 -3.37
N PHE A 322 8.89 2.50 -2.93
CA PHE A 322 8.87 1.74 -1.70
C PHE A 322 10.14 1.86 -0.87
N ASP A 323 9.95 1.84 0.44
CA ASP A 323 11.01 1.69 1.45
C ASP A 323 11.37 0.22 1.65
N ILE A 324 12.57 -0.05 2.14
CA ILE A 324 13.03 -1.39 2.49
C ILE A 324 13.33 -1.44 3.99
N PHE A 325 12.75 -2.42 4.67
CA PHE A 325 13.08 -2.76 6.05
C PHE A 325 13.70 -4.15 6.07
N VAL A 326 14.90 -4.31 6.62
CA VAL A 326 15.54 -5.62 6.78
C VAL A 326 15.30 -6.17 8.19
N ARG A 327 15.02 -7.47 8.28
CA ARG A 327 14.79 -8.26 9.51
C ARG A 327 15.82 -9.39 9.58
N ASN A 328 16.08 -9.90 10.78
CA ASN A 328 16.95 -11.08 10.98
C ASN A 328 18.34 -10.89 10.38
N PHE A 329 18.82 -9.64 10.37
CA PHE A 329 20.08 -9.24 9.75
C PHE A 329 21.30 -9.50 10.64
N ALA A 330 21.13 -10.18 11.78
CA ALA A 330 22.24 -10.53 12.65
C ALA A 330 23.25 -11.41 11.89
N GLY A 331 24.51 -10.96 11.81
CA GLY A 331 25.55 -11.61 11.02
C GLY A 331 25.75 -11.02 9.62
N ALA A 332 24.84 -10.16 9.14
CA ALA A 332 25.10 -9.28 8.00
C ALA A 332 25.91 -8.09 8.51
N GLY A 333 27.25 -8.22 8.50
CA GLY A 333 28.15 -7.29 9.18
C GLY A 333 27.98 -5.81 8.80
N PHE A 334 27.59 -5.48 7.57
CA PHE A 334 27.29 -4.09 7.16
C PHE A 334 25.94 -3.60 7.68
N CYS A 335 24.96 -4.48 7.90
CA CYS A 335 23.71 -4.10 8.55
C CYS A 335 23.91 -3.89 10.06
N ASP A 336 24.74 -4.73 10.70
CA ASP A 336 25.08 -4.61 12.12
C ASP A 336 26.02 -3.44 12.42
N ASN A 337 26.92 -3.12 11.49
CA ASN A 337 27.92 -2.07 11.63
C ASN A 337 28.06 -1.27 10.32
N ALA A 338 27.30 -0.18 10.24
CA ALA A 338 27.34 0.74 9.09
C ALA A 338 28.73 1.34 8.82
N ALA A 339 29.63 1.36 9.81
CA ALA A 339 30.99 1.89 9.68
C ALA A 339 32.03 0.89 9.18
N MET A 340 31.63 -0.37 8.99
CA MET A 340 32.55 -1.41 8.54
C MET A 340 33.06 -1.11 7.13
N ALA A 341 34.37 -1.22 6.94
CA ALA A 341 34.98 -1.08 5.63
C ALA A 341 34.61 -2.30 4.75
N ASN A 342 34.55 -2.07 3.43
CA ASN A 342 34.38 -3.14 2.44
C ASN A 342 35.35 -4.29 2.71
N ASP A 343 34.82 -5.49 2.87
CA ASP A 343 35.57 -6.72 3.19
C ASP A 343 36.29 -7.32 1.95
N GLY A 344 36.14 -6.66 0.80
CA GLY A 344 36.64 -7.07 -0.51
C GLY A 344 35.58 -7.73 -1.39
N SER A 345 34.34 -7.88 -0.90
CA SER A 345 33.28 -8.59 -1.60
C SER A 345 32.28 -7.70 -2.34
N GLU A 346 32.17 -6.41 -1.99
CA GLU A 346 31.34 -5.45 -2.75
C GLU A 346 32.15 -4.78 -3.86
N PHE A 347 31.63 -4.85 -5.08
CA PHE A 347 32.29 -4.36 -6.28
C PHE A 347 31.30 -3.74 -7.26
N ARG A 348 31.79 -3.18 -8.36
CA ARG A 348 30.97 -2.64 -9.45
C ARG A 348 31.73 -2.62 -10.75
N LEU A 349 31.02 -2.50 -11.86
CA LEU A 349 31.60 -2.33 -13.18
C LEU A 349 32.00 -0.86 -13.42
N VAL A 350 33.28 -0.60 -13.67
CA VAL A 350 33.81 0.74 -13.99
C VAL A 350 34.68 0.65 -15.24
N ASN A 351 34.31 1.37 -16.29
CA ASN A 351 35.03 1.38 -17.57
C ASN A 351 35.31 -0.03 -18.11
N GLY A 352 34.32 -0.92 -17.99
CA GLY A 352 34.41 -2.30 -18.47
C GLY A 352 35.16 -3.28 -17.57
N ASN A 353 35.75 -2.82 -16.45
CA ASN A 353 36.46 -3.66 -15.50
C ASN A 353 35.74 -3.68 -14.14
N PHE A 354 35.72 -4.83 -13.48
CA PHE A 354 35.21 -4.93 -12.11
C PHE A 354 36.23 -4.37 -11.12
N GLN A 355 35.76 -3.50 -10.22
CA GLN A 355 36.58 -2.87 -9.20
C GLN A 355 35.83 -2.92 -7.88
N ASN A 356 36.54 -3.17 -6.76
CA ASN A 356 35.95 -3.05 -5.43
C ASN A 356 35.22 -1.71 -5.34
N ALA A 357 34.07 -1.70 -4.68
CA ALA A 357 33.20 -0.55 -4.56
C ALA A 357 33.81 0.48 -3.58
N LYS A 358 34.95 1.08 -3.96
CA LYS A 358 35.62 2.17 -3.24
C LYS A 358 35.02 3.50 -3.70
N ARG A 359 34.85 4.47 -2.79
CA ARG A 359 34.36 5.82 -3.14
C ARG A 359 35.48 6.63 -3.79
N ARG A 360 35.23 7.29 -4.93
CA ARG A 360 36.19 8.24 -5.53
C ARG A 360 36.33 9.47 -4.64
N ARG A 361 37.58 9.84 -4.32
CA ARG A 361 37.90 11.13 -3.70
C ARG A 361 37.68 12.23 -4.74
N GLY A 362 36.61 13.01 -4.59
CA GLY A 362 36.55 14.37 -5.14
C GLY A 362 37.55 15.23 -4.36
N VAL A 363 38.80 15.22 -4.78
CA VAL A 363 39.74 16.34 -4.70
C VAL A 363 40.38 16.35 -6.08
N GLU A 364 40.28 17.48 -6.77
CA GLU A 364 40.86 17.69 -8.09
C GLU A 364 42.30 17.15 -8.15
N GLY A 365 42.54 16.14 -9.01
CA GLY A 365 43.85 15.97 -9.64
C GLY A 365 44.85 14.94 -9.13
N VAL A 366 44.64 14.17 -8.04
CA VAL A 366 45.65 13.15 -7.63
C VAL A 366 45.02 11.81 -7.23
N GLY A 367 45.10 10.84 -8.15
CA GLY A 367 44.56 9.50 -8.02
C GLY A 367 45.39 8.57 -7.15
N VAL A 368 45.23 8.67 -5.83
CA VAL A 368 45.67 7.62 -4.90
C VAL A 368 44.44 6.86 -4.41
N PHE A 369 44.31 5.61 -4.83
CA PHE A 369 43.26 4.69 -4.39
C PHE A 369 43.61 4.14 -3.01
N ILE A 370 43.34 4.92 -1.97
CA ILE A 370 43.39 4.42 -0.60
C ILE A 370 42.08 3.64 -0.36
N ASP A 371 42.15 2.56 0.43
CA ASP A 371 40.96 1.86 0.92
C ASP A 371 39.90 2.84 1.40
N ALA A 372 38.63 2.47 1.21
CA ALA A 372 37.51 3.30 1.60
C ALA A 372 37.50 3.48 3.12
N GLN A 373 38.29 4.43 3.63
CA GLN A 373 37.88 5.12 4.83
C GLN A 373 36.60 5.86 4.46
N ALA A 374 35.54 5.57 5.22
CA ALA A 374 34.25 6.25 5.11
C ALA A 374 34.48 7.76 5.01
N ARG A 375 34.00 8.38 3.91
CA ARG A 375 34.02 9.84 3.78
C ARG A 375 32.77 10.38 4.47
N GLY A 376 32.95 10.97 5.63
CA GLY A 376 31.85 11.39 6.49
C GLY A 376 31.40 10.23 7.38
N THR A 377 30.70 10.58 8.46
CA THR A 377 30.12 9.60 9.36
C THR A 377 29.21 8.67 8.54
N PRO A 378 29.47 7.35 8.53
CA PRO A 378 28.56 6.37 7.92
C PRO A 378 27.14 6.70 8.30
N ILE A 379 26.22 6.62 7.33
CA ILE A 379 24.85 6.96 7.62
C ILE A 379 24.30 5.86 8.50
N ARG A 380 24.03 6.19 9.76
CA ARG A 380 23.44 5.23 10.69
C ARG A 380 21.98 5.07 10.29
N LEU A 381 21.66 3.90 9.76
CA LEU A 381 20.29 3.51 9.46
C LEU A 381 19.45 3.42 10.73
N HIS A 382 18.17 3.76 10.58
CA HIS A 382 17.22 3.77 11.68
C HIS A 382 16.79 2.34 12.00
N GLN A 383 16.80 2.02 13.30
CA GLN A 383 16.28 0.76 13.80
C GLN A 383 14.92 0.97 14.44
N PHE A 384 14.06 0.00 14.24
CA PHE A 384 12.69 0.01 14.72
C PHE A 384 12.39 -1.32 15.41
N GLU A 385 11.38 -1.30 16.26
CA GLU A 385 10.76 -2.49 16.82
C GLU A 385 9.33 -2.60 16.28
N ASP A 386 8.92 -3.79 15.90
CA ASP A 386 7.53 -4.07 15.57
C ASP A 386 6.70 -4.48 16.80
N HIS A 387 5.39 -4.67 16.62
CA HIS A 387 4.49 -5.05 17.71
C HIS A 387 4.81 -6.40 18.37
N ASN A 388 5.62 -7.25 17.72
CA ASN A 388 6.09 -8.53 18.28
C ASN A 388 7.41 -8.38 19.06
N GLY A 389 7.97 -7.17 19.13
CA GLY A 389 9.27 -6.93 19.77
C GLY A 389 10.46 -7.24 18.85
N GLU A 390 10.23 -7.44 17.56
CA GLU A 390 11.28 -7.83 16.63
C GLU A 390 11.95 -6.61 15.99
N ARG A 391 13.27 -6.72 15.77
CA ARG A 391 14.10 -5.62 15.25
C ARG A 391 14.00 -5.53 13.74
N LEU A 392 13.78 -4.31 13.25
CA LEU A 392 13.78 -3.92 11.86
C LEU A 392 14.84 -2.84 11.64
N LEU A 393 15.51 -2.87 10.49
CA LEU A 393 16.44 -1.81 10.08
C LEU A 393 15.94 -1.21 8.78
N SER A 394 15.63 0.08 8.77
CA SER A 394 15.23 0.75 7.54
C SER A 394 16.45 1.07 6.69
N LEU A 395 16.41 0.70 5.41
CA LEU A 395 17.42 1.11 4.43
C LEU A 395 17.19 2.54 3.91
N ASN A 396 16.18 3.26 4.38
CA ASN A 396 16.01 4.67 4.06
C ASN A 396 16.68 5.55 5.13
N PRO A 397 17.84 6.15 4.84
CA PRO A 397 18.56 6.99 5.82
C PRO A 397 17.86 8.30 6.17
N HIS A 398 16.82 8.67 5.41
CA HIS A 398 16.09 9.91 5.58
C HIS A 398 14.70 9.70 6.16
N ILE A 399 14.37 8.45 6.52
CA ILE A 399 13.09 8.11 7.11
C ILE A 399 12.97 8.75 8.50
N LYS A 400 11.84 9.40 8.78
CA LYS A 400 11.59 9.98 10.11
C LYS A 400 10.79 9.00 10.95
N ALA A 401 11.08 8.93 12.24
CA ALA A 401 10.41 7.97 13.12
C ALA A 401 8.89 8.21 13.19
N GLU A 402 8.48 9.47 13.21
CA GLU A 402 7.07 9.89 13.21
C GLU A 402 6.31 9.48 11.95
N ASP A 403 6.99 9.31 10.81
CA ASP A 403 6.37 8.89 9.55
C ASP A 403 6.13 7.37 9.51
N VAL A 404 6.74 6.62 10.44
CA VAL A 404 6.82 5.15 10.39
C VAL A 404 6.13 4.49 11.59
N ILE A 405 6.15 5.10 12.76
CA ILE A 405 5.49 4.55 13.96
C ILE A 405 3.98 4.50 13.70
N GLY A 406 3.39 3.32 13.93
CA GLY A 406 1.99 3.02 13.63
C GLY A 406 1.74 2.54 12.20
N THR A 407 2.73 2.62 11.30
CA THR A 407 2.59 2.08 9.95
C THR A 407 2.66 0.56 9.95
N GLN A 408 1.93 -0.05 9.02
CA GLN A 408 1.96 -1.48 8.80
C GLN A 408 2.90 -1.80 7.64
N ILE A 409 3.83 -2.73 7.84
CA ILE A 409 4.72 -3.24 6.80
C ILE A 409 4.38 -4.71 6.52
N TRP A 410 4.55 -5.13 5.26
CA TRP A 410 4.27 -6.50 4.83
C TRP A 410 5.49 -7.39 4.98
N ASN A 411 5.38 -8.48 5.75
CA ASN A 411 6.46 -9.44 6.01
C ASN A 411 6.46 -10.69 5.12
N GLY A 412 5.77 -10.64 3.98
CA GLY A 412 5.61 -11.81 3.10
C GLY A 412 4.45 -12.73 3.46
N SER A 413 3.88 -12.61 4.67
CA SER A 413 2.75 -13.43 5.12
C SER A 413 1.63 -12.66 5.82
N ASN A 414 1.98 -11.64 6.59
CA ASN A 414 1.07 -10.79 7.37
C ASN A 414 1.58 -9.34 7.36
N MET A 415 0.68 -8.43 7.75
CA MET A 415 1.06 -7.06 8.08
C MET A 415 1.57 -7.03 9.53
N THR A 416 2.67 -6.32 9.79
CA THR A 416 3.16 -6.04 11.15
C THR A 416 3.24 -4.53 11.36
N THR A 417 2.85 -4.06 12.54
CA THR A 417 2.90 -2.62 12.88
C THR A 417 4.23 -2.27 13.51
N ILE A 418 4.87 -1.21 13.04
CA ILE A 418 6.04 -0.63 13.69
C ILE A 418 5.59 0.16 14.91
N VAL A 419 6.13 -0.13 16.09
CA VAL A 419 5.63 0.45 17.35
C VAL A 419 6.59 1.46 17.97
N LYS A 420 7.89 1.37 17.71
CA LYS A 420 8.88 2.35 18.21
C LYS A 420 10.18 2.36 17.41
N VAL A 421 10.92 3.44 17.54
CA VAL A 421 12.33 3.56 17.14
C VAL A 421 13.25 3.08 18.28
N ILE A 422 14.40 2.48 17.95
CA ILE A 422 15.39 1.93 18.90
C ILE A 422 16.66 2.77 18.93
#